data_AF-A0A4R3RI58-F1
#
_entry.id   AF-A0A4R3RI58-F1
#
_cell.length_a   1.000
_cell.length_b   1.000
_cell.length_c   1.000
_cell.angle_alpha   90.00
_cell.angle_beta   90.00
_cell.angle_gamma   90.00
#
_symmetry.space_group_name_H-M   'P 1'
#
loop_
_entity.id
_entity.type
_entity.pdbx_description
1 polymer ?
#
loop_
_entity_poly.entity_id
_entity_poly.type
_entity_poly.pdbx_seq_one_letter_code
_entity_poly.pdbx_strand_id
1 'polypeptide(L)'
;MAPIAKPKYQLQKTFLREWRRISGISQKDAAVELNISRPLLSQIENAKSPYTQRLIERAAQVYGCTPTEILRGPKHPIDIDLLFRTIVVIEESILRNGLAKKTTSIQKAHSIIELFKLASNNDNRPPTPEEADELLKRSVE
;
A
#
# COMPACT_ATOMS: atom_id res chain seq x y z
N MET A 1 -44.46 -23.47 1.05
CA MET A 1 -43.01 -23.76 1.11
C MET A 1 -42.49 -23.34 2.48
N ALA A 2 -41.71 -24.18 3.15
CA ALA A 2 -40.99 -23.78 4.36
C ALA A 2 -39.87 -22.78 4.00
N PRO A 3 -39.59 -21.78 4.84
CA PRO A 3 -38.54 -20.80 4.58
C PRO A 3 -37.17 -21.48 4.52
N ILE A 4 -36.46 -21.32 3.39
CA ILE A 4 -35.10 -21.80 3.21
C ILE A 4 -34.15 -20.91 4.02
N ALA A 5 -33.39 -21.50 4.93
CA ALA A 5 -32.40 -20.77 5.71
C ALA A 5 -31.32 -20.18 4.79
N LYS A 6 -30.98 -18.90 4.99
CA LYS A 6 -29.91 -18.26 4.22
C LYS A 6 -28.56 -18.89 4.58
N PRO A 7 -27.70 -19.20 3.60
CA PRO A 7 -26.34 -19.68 3.86
C PRO A 7 -25.55 -18.65 4.66
N LYS A 8 -24.76 -19.13 5.62
CA LYS A 8 -23.86 -18.29 6.42
C LYS A 8 -22.55 -18.11 5.65
N TYR A 9 -22.31 -16.91 5.12
CA TYR A 9 -21.05 -16.57 4.48
C TYR A 9 -20.05 -16.04 5.50
N GLN A 10 -18.80 -16.50 5.42
CA GLN A 10 -17.69 -15.87 6.13
C GLN A 10 -17.25 -14.65 5.33
N LEU A 11 -17.34 -13.47 5.95
CA LEU A 11 -16.88 -12.23 5.32
C LEU A 11 -15.36 -12.12 5.43
N GLN A 12 -14.74 -11.57 4.39
CA GLN A 12 -13.31 -11.23 4.43
C GLN A 12 -13.09 -9.91 5.16
N LYS A 13 -11.92 -9.76 5.78
CA LYS A 13 -11.53 -8.48 6.39
C LYS A 13 -11.34 -7.41 5.31
N THR A 14 -11.75 -6.20 5.63
CA THR A 14 -11.42 -4.98 4.89
C THR A 14 -10.30 -4.23 5.60
N PHE A 15 -9.94 -3.06 5.10
CA PHE A 15 -8.95 -2.19 5.73
C PHE A 15 -9.56 -0.92 6.34
N LEU A 16 -10.87 -0.93 6.65
CA LEU A 16 -11.58 0.20 7.26
C LEU A 16 -10.92 0.67 8.57
N ARG A 17 -10.47 -0.27 9.40
CA ARG A 17 -9.83 0.03 10.69
C ARG A 17 -8.47 0.68 10.50
N GLU A 18 -7.70 0.20 9.54
CA GLU A 18 -6.36 0.64 9.19
C GLU A 18 -6.42 2.08 8.67
N TRP A 19 -7.31 2.35 7.69
CA TRP A 19 -7.53 3.69 7.17
C TRP A 19 -8.03 4.65 8.24
N ARG A 20 -8.95 4.22 9.11
CA ARG A 20 -9.39 5.03 10.25
C ARG A 20 -8.21 5.42 11.16
N ARG A 21 -7.33 4.47 11.50
CA ARG A 21 -6.15 4.73 12.33
C ARG A 21 -5.17 5.69 11.66
N ILE A 22 -4.95 5.55 10.35
CA ILE A 22 -4.09 6.44 9.57
C ILE A 22 -4.67 7.86 9.55
N SER A 23 -5.98 8.00 9.38
CA SER A 23 -6.67 9.30 9.44
C SER A 23 -6.71 9.92 10.85
N GLY A 24 -6.19 9.23 11.88
CA GLY A 24 -6.07 9.75 13.24
C GLY A 24 -7.37 9.85 14.03
N ILE A 25 -8.50 9.35 13.52
CA ILE A 25 -9.81 9.48 14.17
C ILE A 25 -10.16 8.27 15.04
N SER A 26 -10.85 8.51 16.15
CA SER A 26 -11.29 7.44 17.05
C SER A 26 -12.44 6.63 16.42
N GLN A 27 -12.64 5.40 16.88
CA GLN A 27 -13.79 4.58 16.42
C GLN A 27 -15.14 5.21 16.80
N LYS A 28 -15.18 5.99 17.90
CA LYS A 28 -16.40 6.68 18.33
C LYS A 28 -16.71 7.82 17.35
N ASP A 29 -15.71 8.63 17.01
CA ASP A 29 -15.90 9.80 16.15
C ASP A 29 -16.15 9.37 14.70
N ALA A 30 -15.46 8.34 14.21
CA ALA A 30 -15.76 7.74 12.92
C ALA A 30 -17.21 7.23 12.84
N ALA A 31 -17.74 6.62 13.91
CA ALA A 31 -19.13 6.17 13.90
C ALA A 31 -20.12 7.33 13.74
N VAL A 32 -19.84 8.48 14.36
CA VAL A 32 -20.62 9.71 14.18
C VAL A 32 -20.54 10.19 12.74
N GLU A 33 -19.33 10.30 12.17
CA GLU A 33 -19.10 10.77 10.79
C GLU A 33 -19.71 9.85 9.72
N LEU A 34 -19.75 8.54 10.00
CA LEU A 34 -20.36 7.52 9.15
C LEU A 34 -21.88 7.38 9.37
N ASN A 35 -22.44 8.09 10.35
CA ASN A 35 -23.84 8.02 10.75
C ASN A 35 -24.30 6.59 11.08
N ILE A 36 -23.49 5.85 11.85
CA ILE A 36 -23.82 4.51 12.34
C ILE A 36 -23.48 4.36 13.82
N SER A 37 -23.96 3.28 14.45
CA SER A 37 -23.59 2.99 15.83
C SER A 37 -22.14 2.52 15.93
N ARG A 38 -21.43 2.90 17.00
CA ARG A 38 -20.07 2.41 17.29
C ARG A 38 -20.00 0.87 17.33
N PRO A 39 -20.96 0.14 17.96
CA PRO A 39 -20.96 -1.32 17.92
C PRO A 39 -21.06 -1.87 16.49
N LEU A 40 -21.89 -1.28 15.63
CA LEU A 40 -22.00 -1.68 14.23
C LEU A 40 -20.68 -1.47 13.49
N LEU A 41 -20.05 -0.29 13.64
CA LEU A 41 -18.73 -0.04 13.08
C LEU A 41 -17.70 -1.08 13.54
N SER A 42 -17.72 -1.44 14.83
CA SER A 42 -16.85 -2.49 15.37
C SER A 42 -17.11 -3.86 14.73
N GLN A 43 -18.37 -4.25 14.50
CA GLN A 43 -18.67 -5.51 13.81
C GLN A 43 -18.16 -5.48 12.36
N ILE A 44 -18.35 -4.37 11.66
CA ILE A 44 -17.90 -4.19 10.27
C ILE A 44 -16.37 -4.26 10.18
N GLU A 45 -15.65 -3.52 11.03
CA GLU A 45 -14.17 -3.53 11.09
C GLU A 45 -13.59 -4.93 11.36
N ASN A 46 -14.35 -5.81 12.02
CA ASN A 46 -13.93 -7.17 12.35
C ASN A 46 -14.54 -8.24 11.43
N ALA A 47 -15.10 -7.86 10.27
CA ALA A 47 -15.74 -8.77 9.31
C ALA A 47 -16.89 -9.62 9.91
N LYS A 48 -17.57 -9.10 10.92
CA LYS A 48 -18.74 -9.73 11.57
C LYS A 48 -20.08 -9.20 11.07
N SER A 49 -20.07 -8.09 10.33
CA SER A 49 -21.24 -7.51 9.68
C SER A 49 -20.84 -7.00 8.29
N PRO A 50 -21.68 -7.16 7.26
CA PRO A 50 -21.38 -6.65 5.93
C PRO A 50 -21.34 -5.12 5.93
N TYR A 51 -20.50 -4.56 5.08
CA TYR A 51 -20.57 -3.15 4.75
C TYR A 51 -21.60 -2.91 3.63
N THR A 52 -22.04 -1.66 3.50
CA THR A 52 -22.82 -1.20 2.35
C THR A 52 -21.94 -0.33 1.45
N GLN A 53 -22.32 -0.18 0.19
CA GLN A 53 -21.63 0.74 -0.73
C GLN A 53 -21.56 2.17 -0.15
N ARG A 54 -22.69 2.68 0.37
CA ARG A 54 -22.75 4.01 0.99
C ARG A 54 -21.78 4.17 2.16
N LEU A 55 -21.60 3.12 2.97
CA LEU A 55 -20.67 3.15 4.09
C LEU A 55 -19.22 3.25 3.60
N ILE A 56 -18.85 2.48 2.57
CA ILE A 56 -17.50 2.51 2.01
C ILE A 56 -17.22 3.88 1.36
N GLU A 57 -18.17 4.41 0.58
CA GLU A 57 -18.03 5.73 -0.05
C GLU A 57 -17.92 6.85 0.99
N ARG A 58 -18.73 6.80 2.05
CA ARG A 58 -18.64 7.78 3.15
C ARG A 58 -17.34 7.63 3.93
N ALA A 59 -16.90 6.40 4.22
CA ALA A 59 -15.63 6.15 4.88
C ALA A 59 -14.44 6.64 4.05
N ALA A 60 -14.48 6.50 2.72
CA ALA A 60 -13.46 7.00 1.83
C ALA A 60 -13.31 8.53 1.96
N GLN A 61 -14.44 9.25 1.99
CA GLN A 61 -14.45 10.70 2.23
C GLN A 61 -13.89 11.07 3.61
N VAL A 62 -14.35 10.39 4.67
CA VAL A 62 -13.96 10.70 6.05
C VAL A 62 -12.49 10.37 6.30
N TYR A 63 -11.97 9.30 5.70
CA TYR A 63 -10.61 8.82 5.93
C TYR A 63 -9.58 9.39 4.94
N GLY A 64 -10.02 10.16 3.94
CA GLY A 64 -9.14 10.80 2.95
C GLY A 64 -8.54 9.81 1.94
N CYS A 65 -9.31 8.80 1.52
CA CYS A 65 -8.88 7.80 0.53
C CYS A 65 -10.00 7.49 -0.47
N THR A 66 -9.75 6.54 -1.37
CA THR A 66 -10.74 6.04 -2.33
C THR A 66 -11.47 4.79 -1.82
N PRO A 67 -12.69 4.49 -2.30
CA PRO A 67 -13.39 3.25 -1.99
C PRO A 67 -12.56 1.98 -2.28
N THR A 68 -11.79 1.98 -3.36
CA THR A 68 -10.93 0.85 -3.75
C THR A 68 -9.79 0.65 -2.77
N GLU A 69 -9.20 1.74 -2.25
CA GLU A 69 -8.14 1.69 -1.25
C GLU A 69 -8.62 1.14 0.10
N ILE A 70 -9.88 1.39 0.48
CA ILE A 70 -10.48 0.76 1.68
C ILE A 70 -10.51 -0.78 1.57
N LEU A 71 -10.65 -1.30 0.36
CA LEU A 71 -10.70 -2.75 0.09
C LEU A 71 -9.31 -3.36 -0.12
N ARG A 72 -8.34 -2.60 -0.63
CA ARG A 72 -6.96 -3.04 -0.89
C ARG A 72 -6.00 -2.84 0.28
N GLY A 73 -6.33 -1.90 1.17
CA GLY A 73 -5.49 -1.48 2.28
C GLY A 73 -4.64 -0.27 1.97
N PRO A 74 -4.19 0.44 3.01
CA PRO A 74 -3.18 1.47 2.84
C PRO A 74 -1.96 0.81 2.21
N LYS A 75 -1.45 1.41 1.12
CA LYS A 75 -0.14 1.00 0.58
C LYS A 75 0.83 1.03 1.76
N HIS A 76 1.52 -0.07 2.02
CA HIS A 76 2.62 -0.03 2.97
C HIS A 76 3.52 1.15 2.57
N PRO A 77 4.03 1.95 3.53
CA PRO A 77 4.90 3.09 3.20
C PRO A 77 6.13 2.66 2.38
N ILE A 78 6.45 1.35 2.41
CA ILE A 78 7.47 0.72 1.59
C ILE A 78 6.88 -0.57 1.00
N ASP A 79 6.81 -0.64 -0.32
CA ASP A 79 6.58 -1.88 -1.06
C ASP A 79 7.86 -2.72 -1.00
N ILE A 80 7.87 -3.76 -0.16
CA ILE A 80 9.08 -4.58 0.10
C ILE A 80 9.49 -5.36 -1.16
N ASP A 81 8.53 -5.84 -1.95
CA ASP A 81 8.81 -6.57 -3.19
C ASP A 81 9.45 -5.63 -4.22
N LEU A 82 8.94 -4.40 -4.32
CA LEU A 82 9.52 -3.38 -5.18
C LEU A 82 10.93 -2.97 -4.73
N LEU A 83 11.14 -2.82 -3.41
CA LEU A 83 12.46 -2.52 -2.86
C LEU A 83 13.46 -3.64 -3.17
N PHE A 84 13.07 -4.90 -2.98
CA PHE A 84 13.90 -6.05 -3.31
C PHE A 84 14.28 -6.05 -4.79
N ARG A 85 13.31 -5.86 -5.70
CA ARG A 85 13.57 -5.76 -7.14
C ARG A 85 14.51 -4.62 -7.48
N THR A 86 14.32 -3.46 -6.85
CA THR A 86 15.19 -2.29 -7.04
C THR A 86 16.64 -2.60 -6.66
N ILE A 87 16.85 -3.27 -5.51
CA ILE A 87 18.17 -3.69 -5.06
C ILE A 87 18.81 -4.63 -6.08
N VAL A 88 18.10 -5.68 -6.52
CA VAL A 88 18.59 -6.66 -7.50
C VAL A 88 19.03 -5.97 -8.79
N VAL A 89 18.18 -5.08 -9.34
CA VAL A 89 18.48 -4.39 -10.59
C VAL A 89 19.73 -3.50 -10.46
N ILE A 90 19.89 -2.78 -9.34
CA ILE A 90 21.11 -2.00 -9.08
C ILE A 90 22.35 -2.89 -9.00
N GLU A 91 22.28 -4.02 -8.28
CA GLU A 91 23.41 -4.96 -8.15
C GLU A 91 23.83 -5.55 -9.50
N GLU A 92 22.86 -6.01 -10.28
CA GLU A 92 23.10 -6.53 -11.63
C GLU A 92 23.71 -5.47 -12.55
N SER A 93 23.25 -4.23 -12.44
CA SER A 93 23.75 -3.10 -13.22
C SER A 93 25.18 -2.73 -12.82
N ILE A 94 25.51 -2.74 -11.52
CA ILE A 94 26.89 -2.54 -11.05
C ILE A 94 27.84 -3.62 -11.60
N LEU A 95 27.40 -4.88 -11.60
CA LEU A 95 28.18 -6.00 -12.12
C LEU A 95 28.35 -5.90 -13.65
N ARG A 96 27.24 -5.68 -14.37
CA ARG A 96 27.20 -5.56 -15.84
C ARG A 96 28.12 -4.46 -16.36
N ASN A 97 28.18 -3.32 -15.68
CA ASN A 97 29.00 -2.17 -16.09
C ASN A 97 30.42 -2.19 -15.50
N GLY A 98 30.81 -3.25 -14.76
CA GLY A 98 32.14 -3.33 -14.15
C GLY A 98 32.39 -2.25 -13.07
N LEU A 99 31.34 -1.73 -12.45
CA LEU A 99 31.41 -0.63 -11.47
C LEU A 99 31.63 -1.10 -10.03
N ALA A 100 31.76 -2.41 -9.80
CA ALA A 100 31.87 -3.00 -8.47
C ALA A 100 33.02 -2.41 -7.63
N LYS A 101 34.14 -2.02 -8.24
CA LYS A 101 35.28 -1.39 -7.55
C LYS A 101 35.19 0.14 -7.48
N LYS A 102 34.31 0.76 -8.25
CA LYS A 102 34.16 2.22 -8.38
C LYS A 102 33.00 2.78 -7.55
N THR A 103 32.07 1.92 -7.13
CA THR A 103 30.86 2.33 -6.40
C THR A 103 31.05 2.10 -4.91
N THR A 104 30.93 3.15 -4.11
CA THR A 104 30.91 3.04 -2.65
C THR A 104 29.56 2.57 -2.13
N SER A 105 29.53 2.05 -0.89
CA SER A 105 28.27 1.65 -0.22
C SER A 105 27.28 2.81 -0.10
N ILE A 106 27.76 4.05 0.05
CA ILE A 106 26.92 5.25 0.14
C ILE A 106 26.28 5.56 -1.21
N GLN A 107 27.06 5.60 -2.30
CA GLN A 107 26.54 5.82 -3.66
C GLN A 107 25.50 4.77 -4.05
N LYS A 108 25.75 3.51 -3.66
CA LYS A 108 24.82 2.40 -3.88
C LYS A 108 23.51 2.59 -3.12
N ALA A 109 23.58 2.92 -1.82
CA ALA A 109 22.39 3.19 -1.02
C ALA A 109 21.57 4.37 -1.58
N HIS A 110 22.25 5.44 -2.01
CA HIS A 110 21.61 6.57 -2.66
C HIS A 110 20.87 6.17 -3.94
N SER A 111 21.54 5.40 -4.81
CA SER A 111 20.98 4.93 -6.08
C SER A 111 19.76 4.03 -5.87
N ILE A 112 19.79 3.15 -4.87
CA ILE A 112 18.64 2.32 -4.48
C ILE A 112 17.46 3.19 -4.05
N ILE A 113 17.70 4.19 -3.20
CA ILE A 113 16.63 5.08 -2.71
C ILE A 113 16.02 5.88 -3.84
N GLU A 114 16.82 6.44 -4.75
CA GLU A 114 16.32 7.22 -5.88
C GLU A 114 15.51 6.36 -6.85
N LEU A 115 16.05 5.19 -7.22
CA LEU A 115 15.36 4.28 -8.13
C LEU A 115 14.06 3.73 -7.51
N PHE A 116 14.07 3.43 -6.21
CA PHE A 116 12.87 3.00 -5.50
C PHE A 116 11.79 4.10 -5.46
N LYS A 117 12.18 5.35 -5.23
CA LYS A 117 11.25 6.50 -5.27
C LYS A 117 10.65 6.69 -6.66
N LEU A 118 11.46 6.58 -7.71
CA LEU A 118 11.00 6.66 -9.10
C LEU A 118 9.96 5.57 -9.38
N ALA A 119 10.26 4.33 -9.02
CA ALA A 119 9.40 3.17 -9.23
C ALA A 119 8.09 3.24 -8.41
N SER A 120 8.17 3.71 -7.16
CA SER A 120 7.01 3.90 -6.28
C SER A 120 6.04 4.96 -6.81
N ASN A 121 6.56 5.99 -7.47
CA ASN A 121 5.74 7.04 -8.10
C ASN A 121 5.10 6.57 -9.41
N ASN A 122 5.60 5.49 -10.02
CA ASN A 122 5.14 4.97 -11.32
C ASN A 122 4.32 3.69 -11.14
N ASP A 123 3.23 3.78 -10.38
CA ASP A 123 2.31 2.65 -10.08
C ASP A 123 2.98 1.39 -9.52
N ASN A 124 4.07 1.55 -8.77
CA ASN A 124 4.90 0.45 -8.26
C ASN A 124 5.41 -0.48 -9.38
N ARG A 125 5.59 0.05 -10.60
CA ARG A 125 6.20 -0.69 -11.69
C ARG A 125 7.65 -1.03 -11.33
N PRO A 126 8.11 -2.27 -11.52
CA PRO A 126 9.51 -2.64 -11.29
C PRO A 126 10.44 -1.78 -12.16
N PRO A 127 11.55 -1.28 -11.58
CA PRO A 127 12.53 -0.52 -12.35
C PRO A 127 13.23 -1.42 -13.38
N THR A 128 13.60 -0.82 -14.50
CA THR A 128 14.30 -1.47 -15.60
C THR A 128 15.83 -1.40 -15.43
N PRO A 129 16.58 -2.32 -16.05
CA PRO A 129 18.04 -2.26 -16.05
C PRO A 129 18.59 -0.96 -16.65
N GLU A 130 17.94 -0.41 -17.67
CA GLU A 130 18.33 0.83 -18.33
C GLU A 130 18.23 2.05 -17.40
N GLU A 131 17.14 2.14 -16.62
CA GLU A 131 16.96 3.19 -15.61
C GLU A 131 18.03 3.13 -14.51
N ALA A 132 18.40 1.92 -14.08
CA ALA A 132 19.47 1.73 -13.11
C ALA A 132 20.85 2.09 -13.67
N ASP A 133 21.12 1.74 -14.93
CA ASP A 133 22.38 2.08 -15.60
C ASP A 133 22.57 3.59 -15.73
N GLU A 134 21.52 4.31 -16.13
CA GLU A 134 21.56 5.78 -16.26
C GLU A 134 21.83 6.45 -14.91
N LEU A 135 21.17 5.96 -13.85
CA LEU A 135 21.29 6.52 -12.51
C LEU A 135 22.68 6.26 -11.91
N LEU A 136 23.22 5.05 -12.09
CA LEU A 136 24.55 4.69 -11.62
C LEU A 136 25.65 5.50 -12.31
N LYS A 137 25.54 5.75 -13.62
CA LYS A 137 26.51 6.59 -14.35
C LYS A 137 26.62 7.99 -13.75
N ARG A 138 25.48 8.63 -13.44
CA ARG A 138 25.43 9.95 -12.81
C ARG A 138 26.01 9.98 -11.39
N SER A 139 26.00 8.84 -10.69
CA SER A 139 26.48 8.74 -9.30
C SER A 139 27.99 8.49 -9.15
N VAL A 140 28.63 8.03 -10.23
CA VAL A 140 30.06 7.62 -10.27
C VAL A 140 30.96 8.66 -10.95
N GLU A 141 30.39 9.55 -11.77
CA GLU A 141 31.05 10.76 -12.28
C GLU A 141 31.29 11.79 -11.16
#